data_AF-A0A7Y3JTK3-F1
#
_entry.id   AF-A0A7Y3JTK3-F1
#
_cell.length_a   1.000
_cell.length_b   1.000
_cell.length_c   1.000
_cell.angle_alpha   90.00
_cell.angle_beta   90.00
_cell.angle_gamma   90.00
#
_symmetry.space_group_name_H-M   'P 1'
#
loop_
_entity.id
_entity.type
_entity.pdbx_description
1 polymer ?
#
loop_
_entity_poly.entity_id
_entity_poly.type
_entity_poly.pdbx_seq_one_letter_code
_entity_poly.pdbx_strand_id
1 'polypeptide(L)'
;MFVNKLKSFFSGELAANDEGTVPELSTPEVLDKRATPRSRVLLKATAFVVEGRADATVRNVSRSGIMVETEAKLVPSQLVGLSMDGKSAGIG
;
A
#
# COMPACT_ATOMS: atom_id res chain seq x y z
N MET A 1 25.72 -3.39 -20.04
CA MET A 1 25.49 -4.25 -21.21
C MET A 1 25.32 -5.67 -20.70
N PHE A 2 24.09 -6.09 -20.40
CA PHE A 2 23.77 -7.46 -20.00
C PHE A 2 22.58 -7.92 -20.82
N VAL A 3 22.84 -8.92 -21.65
CA VAL A 3 21.88 -9.55 -22.57
C VAL A 3 21.68 -10.99 -22.09
N ASN A 4 20.48 -11.50 -22.35
CA ASN A 4 20.15 -12.93 -22.46
C ASN A 4 20.18 -13.78 -21.19
N LYS A 5 18.99 -14.09 -20.68
CA LYS A 5 18.45 -15.47 -20.71
C LYS A 5 17.02 -15.46 -20.22
N LEU A 6 16.10 -15.91 -21.08
CA LEU A 6 15.01 -16.85 -20.76
C LEU A 6 14.14 -17.00 -22.02
N LYS A 7 14.70 -17.71 -23.01
CA LYS A 7 13.91 -18.46 -23.98
C LYS A 7 13.52 -19.76 -23.30
N SER A 8 12.22 -20.04 -23.26
CA SER A 8 11.60 -21.35 -23.44
C SER A 8 10.41 -21.44 -22.50
N PHE A 9 9.21 -21.20 -22.99
CA PHE A 9 7.98 -21.90 -22.64
C PHE A 9 6.96 -21.46 -23.71
N PHE A 10 6.06 -22.36 -24.10
CA PHE A 10 5.18 -22.28 -25.28
C PHE A 10 5.78 -22.85 -26.57
N SER A 11 5.97 -24.17 -26.51
CA SER A 11 5.55 -25.05 -27.61
C SER A 11 4.02 -25.07 -27.61
N GLY A 12 3.41 -24.55 -28.65
CA GLY A 12 1.97 -24.58 -28.90
C GLY A 12 1.73 -24.11 -30.33
N GLU A 13 1.04 -24.94 -31.12
CA GLU A 13 0.80 -24.82 -32.55
C GLU A 13 0.45 -23.40 -33.04
N LEU A 14 1.13 -22.98 -34.10
CA LEU A 14 0.75 -21.85 -34.95
C LEU A 14 -0.45 -22.26 -35.81
N ALA A 15 -1.67 -22.08 -35.29
CA ALA A 15 -2.82 -21.88 -36.17
C ALA A 15 -2.72 -20.46 -36.72
N ALA A 16 -2.32 -20.36 -37.99
CA ALA A 16 -2.35 -19.12 -38.75
C ALA A 16 -3.80 -18.64 -38.87
N ASN A 17 -4.16 -17.64 -38.08
CA ASN A 17 -5.33 -16.81 -38.35
C ASN A 17 -4.81 -15.46 -38.83
N ASP A 18 -5.18 -15.19 -40.08
CA ASP A 18 -5.11 -13.92 -40.78
C ASP A 18 -5.86 -12.84 -39.98
N GLU A 19 -5.53 -11.57 -40.24
CA GLU A 19 -6.04 -10.34 -39.59
C GLU A 19 -5.28 -9.86 -38.34
N GLY A 20 -4.35 -8.94 -38.60
CA GLY A 20 -3.51 -8.24 -37.61
C GLY A 20 -4.30 -7.35 -36.65
N THR A 21 -4.89 -7.96 -35.63
CA THR A 21 -5.23 -7.29 -34.37
C THR A 21 -4.19 -7.70 -33.35
N VAL A 22 -3.27 -6.80 -33.04
CA VAL A 22 -2.36 -6.96 -31.89
C VAL A 22 -3.27 -7.16 -30.67
N PRO A 23 -3.19 -8.26 -29.90
CA PRO A 23 -3.95 -8.36 -28.67
C PRO A 23 -3.46 -7.22 -27.79
N GLU A 24 -4.33 -6.22 -27.60
CA GLU A 24 -4.09 -5.15 -26.66
C GLU A 24 -3.85 -5.83 -25.32
N LEU A 25 -2.58 -5.82 -24.88
CA LEU A 25 -2.16 -6.39 -23.62
C LEU A 25 -2.84 -5.55 -22.55
N SER A 26 -4.08 -5.88 -22.23
CA SER A 26 -4.88 -5.18 -21.24
C SER A 26 -4.08 -5.24 -19.96
N THR A 27 -3.48 -4.10 -19.62
CA THR A 27 -2.78 -3.97 -18.35
C THR A 27 -3.82 -4.34 -17.33
N PRO A 28 -3.59 -5.34 -16.45
CA PRO A 28 -4.63 -5.75 -15.51
C PRO A 28 -5.06 -4.50 -14.76
N GLU A 29 -6.30 -4.06 -14.98
CA GLU A 29 -6.84 -2.89 -14.29
C GLU A 29 -6.75 -3.21 -12.81
N VAL A 30 -5.82 -2.58 -12.12
CA VAL A 30 -5.68 -2.74 -10.68
C VAL A 30 -6.87 -2.02 -10.07
N LEU A 31 -7.96 -2.78 -9.89
CA LEU A 31 -9.21 -2.26 -9.36
C LEU A 31 -8.95 -1.73 -7.95
N ASP A 32 -9.00 -0.41 -7.77
CA ASP A 32 -8.87 0.19 -6.44
C ASP A 32 -10.15 -0.10 -5.64
N LYS A 33 -10.06 -1.03 -4.70
CA LYS A 33 -11.17 -1.44 -3.84
C LYS A 33 -11.48 -0.44 -2.72
N ARG A 34 -10.79 0.70 -2.65
CA ARG A 34 -10.98 1.67 -1.56
C ARG A 34 -12.23 2.51 -1.78
N ALA A 35 -13.01 2.66 -0.72
CA ALA A 35 -14.19 3.52 -0.71
C ALA A 35 -13.85 5.02 -0.77
N THR A 36 -12.66 5.44 -0.33
CA THR A 36 -12.23 6.84 -0.35
C THR A 36 -10.80 7.01 -0.86
N PRO A 37 -10.52 8.06 -1.65
CA PRO A 37 -9.16 8.36 -2.09
C PRO A 37 -8.28 8.79 -0.90
N ARG A 38 -6.98 8.53 -1.01
CA ARG A 38 -5.97 8.89 0.00
C ARG A 38 -4.99 9.91 -0.57
N SER A 39 -4.65 10.90 0.24
CA SER A 39 -3.52 11.80 -0.01
C SER A 39 -2.24 11.20 0.57
N ARG A 40 -1.18 11.17 -0.23
CA ARG A 40 0.16 10.79 0.24
C ARG A 40 0.75 11.92 1.07
N VAL A 41 1.25 11.60 2.24
CA VAL A 41 1.87 12.55 3.18
C VAL A 41 3.10 11.92 3.82
N LEU A 42 3.94 12.76 4.42
CA LEU A 42 5.05 12.30 5.25
C LEU A 42 5.06 13.15 6.53
N LEU A 43 4.39 12.66 7.57
CA LEU A 43 4.25 13.39 8.84
C LEU A 43 4.84 12.57 9.98
N LYS A 44 5.63 13.24 10.83
CA LYS A 44 6.07 12.66 12.10
C LYS A 44 4.92 12.66 13.08
N ALA A 45 4.79 11.57 13.83
CA ALA A 45 3.76 11.40 14.84
C ALA A 45 4.29 10.56 16.01
N THR A 46 3.52 10.57 17.10
CA THR A 46 3.69 9.67 18.24
C THR A 46 2.45 8.79 18.34
N ALA A 47 2.65 7.47 18.41
CA ALA A 47 1.60 6.50 18.68
C ALA A 47 1.53 6.19 20.18
N PHE A 48 0.33 6.19 20.73
CA PHE A 48 0.02 5.79 22.11
C PHE A 48 -0.74 4.47 22.06
N VAL A 49 -0.08 3.43 22.53
CA VAL A 49 -0.62 2.08 22.67
C VAL A 49 -0.79 1.76 24.15
N VAL A 50 -1.50 0.68 24.46
CA VAL A 50 -1.72 0.25 25.86
C VAL A 50 -0.39 0.07 26.60
N GLU A 51 0.65 -0.40 25.91
CA GLU A 51 1.98 -0.67 26.48
C GLU A 51 2.90 0.56 26.56
N GLY A 52 2.48 1.73 26.06
CA GLY A 52 3.26 2.97 26.13
C GLY A 52 3.22 3.82 24.86
N ARG A 53 4.32 4.54 24.61
CA ARG A 53 4.47 5.44 23.45
C ARG A 53 5.54 4.95 22.49
N ALA A 54 5.32 5.10 21.20
CA ALA A 54 6.27 4.78 20.15
C ALA A 54 6.30 5.85 19.07
N ASP A 55 7.44 5.97 18.40
CA ASP A 55 7.57 6.84 17.23
C ASP A 55 6.75 6.28 16.07
N ALA A 56 6.17 7.20 15.29
CA ALA A 56 5.29 6.85 14.19
C ALA A 56 5.48 7.80 13.00
N THR A 57 5.25 7.27 11.80
CA THR A 57 5.27 8.04 10.56
C THR A 57 3.96 7.81 9.81
N VAL A 58 3.24 8.89 9.52
CA VAL A 58 2.01 8.82 8.72
C VAL A 58 2.37 8.95 7.25
N ARG A 59 1.94 7.96 6.47
CA ARG A 59 2.21 7.87 5.02
C ARG A 59 1.04 8.30 4.17
N ASN A 60 -0.19 8.06 4.65
CA ASN A 60 -1.41 8.39 3.91
C ASN A 60 -2.53 8.78 4.84
N VAL A 61 -3.40 9.69 4.39
CA VAL A 61 -4.62 10.10 5.08
C VAL A 61 -5.79 10.09 4.08
N SER A 62 -6.94 9.60 4.51
CA SER A 62 -8.23 9.82 3.86
C SER A 62 -9.27 10.22 4.89
N ARG A 63 -10.47 10.55 4.40
CA ARG A 63 -11.62 10.85 5.26
C ARG A 63 -11.99 9.70 6.19
N SER A 64 -11.77 8.45 5.77
CA SER A 64 -12.19 7.26 6.51
C SER A 64 -11.06 6.59 7.30
N GLY A 65 -9.84 7.14 7.27
CA GLY A 65 -8.73 6.55 8.02
C GLY A 65 -7.36 7.00 7.56
N ILE A 66 -6.36 6.39 8.17
CA ILE A 66 -4.95 6.76 8.00
C ILE A 66 -4.10 5.50 7.82
N MET A 67 -2.90 5.68 7.26
CA MET A 67 -1.86 4.66 7.23
C MET A 67 -0.65 5.16 7.99
N VAL A 68 -0.24 4.39 8.99
CA VAL A 68 0.84 4.72 9.91
C VAL A 68 1.82 3.56 9.98
N GLU A 69 3.10 3.89 9.95
CA GLU A 69 4.20 3.00 10.28
C GLU A 69 4.68 3.31 11.70
N THR A 70 4.83 2.31 12.55
CA THR A 70 5.31 2.46 13.93
C THR A 70 6.06 1.20 14.36
N GLU A 71 6.95 1.36 15.33
CA GLU A 71 7.71 0.25 15.93
C GLU A 71 6.92 -0.48 17.03
N ALA A 72 5.80 0.09 17.49
CA ALA A 72 4.95 -0.55 18.49
C ALA A 72 4.35 -1.87 17.95
N LYS A 73 4.31 -2.88 18.81
CA LYS A 73 3.53 -4.10 18.53
C LYS A 73 2.04 -3.78 18.67
N LEU A 74 1.30 -4.01 17.59
CA LEU A 74 -0.13 -3.77 17.52
C LEU A 74 -0.87 -5.09 17.30
N VAL A 75 -2.00 -5.24 17.97
CA VAL A 75 -2.96 -6.32 17.67
C VAL A 75 -4.18 -5.77 16.94
N PRO A 76 -4.85 -6.55 16.08
CA PRO A 76 -6.10 -6.13 15.44
C PRO A 76 -7.14 -5.66 16.47
N SER A 77 -7.91 -4.63 16.10
CA SER A 77 -8.94 -4.02 16.96
C SER A 77 -8.42 -3.31 18.22
N GLN A 78 -7.11 -3.18 18.40
CA GLN A 78 -6.54 -2.36 19.46
C GLN A 78 -6.81 -0.87 19.20
N LEU A 79 -7.22 -0.15 20.25
CA LEU A 79 -7.31 1.30 20.21
C LEU A 79 -5.89 1.90 20.27
N VAL A 80 -5.59 2.79 19.34
CA VAL A 80 -4.30 3.49 19.26
C VAL A 80 -4.55 4.97 19.16
N GLY A 81 -3.99 5.74 20.10
CA GLY A 81 -3.97 7.20 20.04
C GLY A 81 -2.83 7.68 19.15
N LEU A 82 -3.04 8.77 18.41
CA LEU A 82 -2.01 9.37 17.55
C LEU A 82 -1.97 10.88 17.75
N SER A 83 -0.77 11.41 17.93
CA SER A 83 -0.49 12.85 18.02
C SER A 83 0.50 13.24 16.93
N MET A 84 0.16 14.27 16.16
CA MET A 84 1.01 14.83 15.09
C MET A 84 1.64 16.18 15.49
N ASP A 85 1.18 16.74 16.61
CA ASP A 85 1.58 18.04 17.15
C ASP A 85 2.75 17.95 18.15
N GLY A 86 3.26 16.73 18.40
CA GLY A 86 4.31 16.48 19.39
C GLY A 86 3.86 16.69 20.84
N LYS A 87 2.56 16.95 21.07
CA LYS A 87 1.93 17.12 22.39
C LYS A 87 0.89 16.02 22.56
N SER A 88 1.30 14.92 23.16
CA SER A 88 0.46 13.79 23.50
C SER A 88 -0.80 14.22 24.29
N ALA A 89 -2.00 14.05 23.70
CA ALA A 89 -3.23 14.01 24.47
C ALA A 89 -3.42 12.57 24.99
N GLY A 90 -3.08 12.35 26.26
CA GLY A 90 -3.44 11.14 26.98
C GLY A 90 -4.96 11.09 27.17
N ILE A 91 -5.56 9.96 26.85
CA ILE A 91 -6.96 9.67 27.17
C ILE A 91 -6.92 8.96 28.53
N GLY A 92 -7.46 9.62 29.55
CA GLY A 92 -7.74 9.02 30.86
C GLY A 92 -9.02 8.19 30.84
#